data_AF-A0A3M1FR55-F1
#
_entry.id   AF-A0A3M1FR55-F1
#
_cell.length_a   1.000
_cell.length_b   1.000
_cell.length_c   1.000
_cell.angle_alpha   90.00
_cell.angle_beta   90.00
_cell.angle_gamma   90.00
#
_symmetry.space_group_name_H-M   'P 1'
#
loop_
_entity.id
_entity.type
_entity.pdbx_description
1 polymer ?
#
loop_
_entity_poly.entity_id
_entity_poly.type
_entity_poly.pdbx_seq_one_letter_code
_entity_poly.pdbx_strand_id
1 'polypeptide(L)'
;EIYPKAKLVTVNESENNKENFAKKEDPSPSFKTQSLNWILPLSGVVLVIVVLVALKSLLSTFHTSTKPSPSSVSGSAELYRTFWESGERGAMREVARKAVFNGDALAMVTIIGEVLKNKETEGVNTDIIKLVFTSPESRYLTKEDKRVVLFFALADFFSKPPSDLEPLQKAHPLVLLALAVNVDCKKAGLLFPQATAQKLISLKNPLSLKIKVLAGLDKNLSPSEISAFLKFFLTPKKVTPTTFECYLKNASLALEQRGKILLLLDPLQKDQDLSKALYTWLLSSKHSLIKNLISWFETEEGKEIWQNAPFKTKLAIAGGVLPSAKLTVNQLLDLLLYPDSQIKEQSLKRLNQEYNIKGKIPLRVIKFLTFKKNSLSRPQITALLGIFLFQDKADSVLVSNWFKTKPNPSVVVKLLELRKDFKTSLDPFSIEAVRYLKETSWKPTLKELKSLALHKEKLVRALAYSRINIKDPSYKKVIKEIIEIEPDKNLKNLLKDLLNNEAY
;
A
#
# COMPACT_ATOMS: atom_id res chain seq x y z
N GLU A 1 -26.60 15.36 -28.74
CA GLU A 1 -25.48 14.69 -29.44
C GLU A 1 -24.60 15.75 -30.09
N ILE A 2 -23.33 15.40 -30.35
CA ILE A 2 -22.28 16.19 -31.03
C ILE A 2 -21.47 17.13 -30.13
N TYR A 3 -20.43 16.55 -29.49
CA TYR A 3 -19.21 17.25 -29.07
C TYR A 3 -18.23 17.32 -30.26
N PRO A 4 -17.51 18.43 -30.50
CA PRO A 4 -16.35 18.40 -31.37
C PRO A 4 -15.09 18.02 -30.58
N LYS A 5 -14.37 17.02 -31.11
CA LYS A 5 -13.04 16.57 -30.70
C LYS A 5 -12.01 17.67 -30.97
N ALA A 6 -11.26 18.09 -29.95
CA ALA A 6 -10.07 18.90 -30.14
C ALA A 6 -8.87 18.00 -30.50
N LYS A 7 -8.26 18.32 -31.64
CA LYS A 7 -7.11 17.67 -32.29
C LYS A 7 -5.83 17.99 -31.51
N LEU A 8 -5.04 16.96 -31.18
CA LEU A 8 -3.66 17.10 -30.74
C LEU A 8 -2.82 17.61 -31.93
N VAL A 9 -2.23 18.80 -31.79
CA VAL A 9 -1.22 19.32 -32.71
C VAL A 9 0.14 18.91 -32.16
N THR A 10 0.81 18.02 -32.88
CA THR A 10 2.24 17.74 -32.75
C THR A 10 3.03 18.82 -33.49
N VAL A 11 3.94 19.49 -32.79
CA VAL A 11 5.00 20.30 -33.42
C VAL A 11 6.32 19.58 -33.18
N ASN A 12 6.88 19.06 -34.27
CA ASN A 12 8.29 18.74 -34.41
C ASN A 12 9.01 19.98 -34.93
N GLU A 13 10.17 20.30 -34.36
CA GLU A 13 11.34 20.99 -34.96
C GLU A 13 12.19 21.55 -33.82
N SER A 14 13.50 21.71 -33.92
CA SER A 14 14.59 21.06 -34.65
C SER A 14 15.87 21.60 -34.00
N GLU A 15 17.00 20.94 -34.27
CA GLU A 15 18.32 21.24 -33.75
C GLU A 15 18.82 22.62 -34.18
N ASN A 16 19.54 23.32 -33.28
CA ASN A 16 20.90 23.84 -33.50
C ASN A 16 21.28 24.86 -32.42
N ASN A 17 22.35 24.58 -31.68
CA ASN A 17 23.53 25.46 -31.61
C ASN A 17 24.59 24.89 -30.67
N LYS A 18 25.70 24.47 -31.28
CA LYS A 18 27.03 24.43 -30.66
C LYS A 18 27.57 25.86 -30.67
N GLU A 19 28.20 26.31 -29.58
CA GLU A 19 29.64 26.66 -29.57
C GLU A 19 30.13 27.18 -28.20
N ASN A 20 31.24 26.59 -27.78
CA ASN A 20 32.44 27.18 -27.16
C ASN A 20 32.30 28.09 -25.93
N PHE A 21 32.80 27.61 -24.79
CA PHE A 21 33.86 28.32 -24.07
C PHE A 21 34.79 27.32 -23.36
N ALA A 22 36.09 27.51 -23.58
CA ALA A 22 37.18 26.69 -23.08
C ALA A 22 37.92 27.38 -21.92
N LYS A 23 38.57 26.53 -21.12
CA LYS A 23 39.76 26.73 -20.27
C LYS A 23 39.66 27.51 -18.95
N LYS A 24 39.90 26.78 -17.85
CA LYS A 24 41.19 26.85 -17.14
C LYS A 24 41.49 25.57 -16.35
N GLU A 25 42.69 25.05 -16.58
CA GLU A 25 43.37 23.94 -15.89
C GLU A 25 43.94 24.41 -14.55
N ASP A 26 44.00 23.55 -13.53
CA ASP A 26 45.25 22.92 -13.06
C ASP A 26 45.00 21.92 -11.90
N PRO A 27 45.93 20.96 -11.64
CA PRO A 27 45.57 19.59 -11.30
C PRO A 27 46.19 19.03 -10.01
N SER A 28 45.77 17.80 -9.69
CA SER A 28 46.48 16.75 -8.92
C SER A 28 46.38 16.85 -7.36
N PRO A 29 46.43 15.72 -6.60
CA PRO A 29 47.19 14.52 -6.91
C PRO A 29 46.39 13.21 -7.08
N SER A 30 46.96 12.43 -7.97
CA SER A 30 46.77 11.01 -8.24
C SER A 30 46.98 10.13 -7.00
N PHE A 31 46.02 9.26 -6.71
CA PHE A 31 46.29 8.01 -6.01
C PHE A 31 46.53 6.90 -7.04
N LYS A 32 47.78 6.44 -7.09
CA LYS A 32 48.22 5.24 -7.79
C LYS A 32 47.60 4.01 -7.10
N THR A 33 46.90 3.18 -7.85
CA THR A 33 46.77 1.74 -7.54
C THR A 33 47.42 0.96 -8.67
N GLN A 34 48.70 0.65 -8.46
CA GLN A 34 49.45 -0.32 -9.24
C GLN A 34 49.03 -1.75 -8.85
N SER A 35 48.80 -2.56 -9.88
CA SER A 35 49.10 -3.99 -10.00
C SER A 35 48.79 -4.92 -8.81
N LEU A 36 47.69 -5.66 -8.93
CA LEU A 36 47.53 -6.99 -8.31
C LEU A 36 46.62 -7.87 -9.18
N ASN A 37 46.97 -7.99 -10.46
CA ASN A 37 46.63 -9.17 -11.25
C ASN A 37 47.78 -10.18 -11.06
N TRP A 38 47.49 -11.49 -11.05
CA TRP A 38 48.39 -12.65 -10.91
C TRP A 38 48.24 -13.55 -9.64
N ILE A 39 47.12 -13.51 -8.91
CA ILE A 39 46.76 -14.60 -7.95
C ILE A 39 45.30 -15.06 -8.11
N LEU A 40 44.84 -15.25 -9.36
CA LEU A 40 43.45 -15.67 -9.63
C LEU A 40 43.21 -16.92 -10.51
N PRO A 41 44.20 -17.74 -10.94
CA PRO A 41 43.88 -19.07 -11.47
C PRO A 41 44.03 -20.21 -10.45
N LEU A 42 44.74 -20.01 -9.32
CA LEU A 42 44.99 -21.10 -8.35
C LEU A 42 43.84 -21.32 -7.36
N SER A 43 43.13 -20.26 -6.94
CA SER A 43 41.99 -20.40 -6.02
C SER A 43 40.77 -21.05 -6.69
N GLY A 44 40.57 -20.83 -7.99
CA GLY A 44 39.51 -21.48 -8.78
C GLY A 44 39.73 -22.99 -8.91
N VAL A 45 40.96 -23.43 -9.16
CA VAL A 45 41.29 -24.86 -9.29
C VAL A 45 41.21 -25.58 -7.94
N VAL A 46 41.68 -24.95 -6.85
CA VAL A 46 41.53 -25.53 -5.50
C VAL A 46 40.07 -25.60 -5.08
N LEU A 47 39.23 -24.59 -5.39
CA LEU A 47 37.80 -24.63 -5.08
C LEU A 47 37.09 -25.73 -5.87
N VAL A 48 37.43 -25.93 -7.15
CA VAL A 48 36.87 -27.00 -7.98
C VAL A 48 37.32 -28.38 -7.47
N ILE A 49 38.58 -28.54 -7.07
CA ILE A 49 39.06 -29.79 -6.48
C ILE A 49 38.40 -30.05 -5.13
N VAL A 50 38.23 -29.04 -4.27
CA VAL A 50 37.52 -29.18 -2.98
C VAL A 50 36.04 -29.52 -3.19
N VAL A 51 35.38 -28.91 -4.18
CA VAL A 51 33.99 -29.23 -4.55
C VAL A 51 33.89 -30.64 -5.12
N LEU A 52 34.85 -31.09 -5.94
CA LEU A 52 34.87 -32.45 -6.48
C LEU A 52 35.19 -33.50 -5.42
N VAL A 53 36.10 -33.21 -4.48
CA VAL A 53 36.39 -34.08 -3.33
C VAL A 53 35.21 -34.12 -2.37
N ALA A 54 34.52 -33.00 -2.14
CA ALA A 54 33.30 -32.94 -1.35
C ALA A 54 32.14 -33.69 -2.03
N LEU A 55 31.99 -33.59 -3.36
CA LEU A 55 31.01 -34.37 -4.12
C LEU A 55 31.34 -35.87 -4.07
N LYS A 56 32.61 -36.25 -4.20
CA LYS A 56 33.05 -37.64 -4.13
C LYS A 56 32.88 -38.21 -2.72
N SER A 57 33.12 -37.39 -1.69
CA SER A 57 32.84 -37.73 -0.30
C SER A 57 31.34 -37.91 -0.06
N LEU A 58 30.50 -36.98 -0.53
CA LEU A 58 29.03 -37.06 -0.46
C LEU A 58 28.48 -38.31 -1.16
N LEU A 59 29.00 -38.64 -2.35
CA LEU A 59 28.65 -39.86 -3.09
C LEU A 59 29.15 -41.13 -2.38
N SER A 60 30.31 -41.09 -1.70
CA SER A 60 30.83 -42.24 -0.94
C SER A 60 30.06 -42.49 0.38
N THR A 61 29.57 -41.43 1.03
CA THR A 61 28.70 -41.54 2.22
C THR A 61 27.29 -42.03 1.88
N PHE A 62 26.82 -41.84 0.64
CA PHE A 62 25.59 -42.48 0.17
C PHE A 62 25.75 -43.98 -0.11
N HIS A 63 26.98 -44.47 -0.28
CA HIS A 63 27.27 -45.89 -0.55
C HIS A 63 27.76 -46.70 0.66
N THR A 64 27.88 -46.10 1.84
CA THR A 64 28.38 -46.77 3.06
C THR A 64 27.40 -46.74 4.23
N SER A 65 26.09 -46.69 3.95
CA SER A 65 25.08 -47.16 4.90
C SER A 65 24.78 -48.62 4.59
N THR A 66 25.36 -49.54 5.37
CA THR A 66 24.93 -50.95 5.58
C THR A 66 24.15 -51.57 4.42
N LYS A 67 24.82 -52.32 3.53
CA LYS A 67 24.18 -53.17 2.51
C LYS A 67 23.08 -54.05 3.15
N PRO A 68 21.79 -53.85 2.85
CA PRO A 68 20.84 -54.93 2.91
C PRO A 68 21.06 -55.82 1.67
N SER A 69 20.71 -57.09 1.78
CA SER A 69 20.81 -58.07 0.69
C SER A 69 20.13 -57.55 -0.61
N PRO A 70 20.75 -57.64 -1.81
CA PRO A 70 20.34 -56.82 -2.97
C PRO A 70 19.13 -57.32 -3.76
N SER A 71 18.57 -58.49 -3.46
CA SER A 71 17.57 -59.13 -4.34
C SER A 71 16.10 -58.84 -4.00
N SER A 72 15.77 -58.35 -2.79
CA SER A 72 14.37 -58.11 -2.38
C SER A 72 13.96 -56.63 -2.31
N VAL A 73 14.93 -55.71 -2.16
CA VAL A 73 14.68 -54.27 -1.99
C VAL A 73 14.35 -53.58 -3.33
N SER A 74 14.98 -54.01 -4.42
CA SER A 74 14.74 -53.46 -5.77
C SER A 74 13.33 -53.79 -6.29
N GLY A 75 12.85 -55.02 -6.07
CA GLY A 75 11.53 -55.45 -6.51
C GLY A 75 10.37 -54.73 -5.80
N SER A 76 10.54 -54.36 -4.53
CA SER A 76 9.49 -53.68 -3.76
C SER A 76 9.32 -52.22 -4.16
N ALA A 77 10.42 -51.51 -4.43
CA ALA A 77 10.39 -50.12 -4.89
C ALA A 77 9.73 -49.99 -6.27
N GLU A 78 10.10 -50.88 -7.20
CA GLU A 78 9.51 -50.90 -8.55
C GLU A 78 8.03 -51.27 -8.49
N LEU A 79 7.65 -52.26 -7.67
CA LEU A 79 6.25 -52.64 -7.48
C LEU A 79 5.40 -51.49 -6.92
N TYR A 80 5.88 -50.75 -5.92
CA TYR A 80 5.16 -49.57 -5.41
C TYR A 80 5.02 -48.50 -6.48
N ARG A 81 6.04 -48.31 -7.30
CA ARG A 81 5.99 -47.35 -8.41
C ARG A 81 4.95 -47.76 -9.45
N THR A 82 4.95 -49.02 -9.88
CA THR A 82 3.95 -49.55 -10.82
C THR A 82 2.53 -49.40 -10.27
N PHE A 83 2.31 -49.74 -9.00
CA PHE A 83 0.99 -49.64 -8.36
C PHE A 83 0.52 -48.20 -8.16
N TRP A 84 1.44 -47.26 -7.98
CA TRP A 84 1.10 -45.85 -7.87
C TRP A 84 0.83 -45.23 -9.24
N GLU A 85 1.68 -45.51 -10.22
CA GLU A 85 1.59 -44.98 -11.58
C GLU A 85 0.41 -45.56 -12.37
N SER A 86 -0.14 -46.72 -11.97
CA SER A 86 -1.34 -47.29 -12.62
C SER A 86 -2.58 -46.41 -12.49
N GLY A 87 -2.64 -45.52 -11.48
CA GLY A 87 -3.80 -44.68 -11.20
C GLY A 87 -5.03 -45.44 -10.66
N GLU A 88 -4.93 -46.76 -10.51
CA GLU A 88 -6.03 -47.57 -9.97
C GLU A 88 -6.14 -47.35 -8.46
N ARG A 89 -7.30 -46.84 -8.02
CA ARG A 89 -7.54 -46.47 -6.61
C ARG A 89 -7.23 -47.60 -5.62
N GLY A 90 -7.46 -48.86 -5.99
CA GLY A 90 -7.14 -50.03 -5.17
C GLY A 90 -5.64 -50.23 -4.97
N ALA A 91 -4.87 -50.20 -6.07
CA ALA A 91 -3.41 -50.35 -6.04
C ALA A 91 -2.75 -49.18 -5.30
N MET A 92 -3.19 -47.96 -5.57
CA MET A 92 -2.73 -46.77 -4.85
C MET A 92 -3.04 -46.81 -3.35
N ARG A 93 -4.22 -47.32 -2.95
CA ARG A 93 -4.59 -47.49 -1.55
C ARG A 93 -3.62 -48.42 -0.83
N GLU A 94 -3.15 -49.48 -1.48
CA GLU A 94 -2.19 -50.41 -0.88
C GLU A 94 -0.84 -49.74 -0.64
N VAL A 95 -0.32 -48.98 -1.62
CA VAL A 95 0.91 -48.20 -1.46
C VAL A 95 0.74 -47.14 -0.35
N ALA A 96 -0.39 -46.43 -0.33
CA ALA A 96 -0.73 -45.46 0.71
C ALA A 96 -0.78 -46.11 2.11
N ARG A 97 -1.34 -47.31 2.23
CA ARG A 97 -1.39 -48.05 3.49
C ARG A 97 0.00 -48.46 3.95
N LYS A 98 0.86 -48.97 3.06
CA LYS A 98 2.26 -49.29 3.40
C LYS A 98 3.02 -48.06 3.86
N ALA A 99 2.85 -46.93 3.18
CA ALA A 99 3.49 -45.67 3.58
C ALA A 99 3.00 -45.17 4.95
N VAL A 100 1.69 -45.12 5.18
CA VAL A 100 1.11 -44.44 6.36
C VAL A 100 0.98 -45.36 7.58
N PHE A 101 0.48 -46.59 7.43
CA PHE A 101 0.25 -47.50 8.55
C PHE A 101 1.51 -48.28 8.92
N ASN A 102 2.27 -48.75 7.93
CA ASN A 102 3.47 -49.55 8.20
C ASN A 102 4.74 -48.69 8.29
N GLY A 103 4.66 -47.42 7.89
CA GLY A 103 5.81 -46.54 7.82
C GLY A 103 6.86 -47.04 6.81
N ASP A 104 6.46 -47.65 5.70
CA ASP A 104 7.41 -48.13 4.70
C ASP A 104 8.09 -46.95 3.98
N ALA A 105 9.41 -46.84 4.13
CA ALA A 105 10.18 -45.73 3.59
C ALA A 105 10.17 -45.69 2.06
N LEU A 106 10.15 -46.86 1.39
CA LEU A 106 10.13 -46.93 -0.07
C LEU A 106 8.76 -46.47 -0.59
N ALA A 107 7.67 -46.93 0.04
CA ALA A 107 6.33 -46.48 -0.34
C ALA A 107 6.17 -44.96 -0.15
N MET A 108 6.67 -44.39 0.95
CA MET A 108 6.66 -42.94 1.16
C MET A 108 7.43 -42.20 0.06
N VAL A 109 8.65 -42.66 -0.26
CA VAL A 109 9.51 -42.04 -1.29
C VAL A 109 8.86 -42.11 -2.66
N THR A 110 8.20 -43.23 -3.01
CA THR A 110 7.45 -43.36 -4.26
C THR A 110 6.35 -42.32 -4.37
N ILE A 111 5.48 -42.21 -3.35
CA ILE A 111 4.36 -41.25 -3.35
C ILE A 111 4.88 -39.81 -3.44
N ILE A 112 5.84 -39.45 -2.58
CA ILE A 112 6.42 -38.10 -2.54
C ILE A 112 7.09 -37.79 -3.88
N GLY A 113 7.90 -38.72 -4.40
CA GLY A 113 8.62 -38.57 -5.65
C GLY A 113 7.70 -38.35 -6.85
N GLU A 114 6.63 -39.14 -6.98
CA GLU A 114 5.66 -38.98 -8.07
C GLU A 114 4.88 -37.66 -7.99
N VAL A 115 4.47 -37.24 -6.79
CA VAL A 115 3.78 -35.96 -6.61
C VAL A 115 4.70 -34.76 -6.92
N LEU A 116 5.99 -34.84 -6.56
CA LEU A 116 6.98 -33.80 -6.87
C LEU A 116 7.30 -33.73 -8.38
N LYS A 117 7.06 -34.79 -9.16
CA LYS A 117 7.11 -34.76 -10.63
C LYS A 117 5.91 -34.06 -11.28
N ASN A 118 5.06 -33.39 -10.51
CA ASN A 118 3.88 -32.64 -10.95
C ASN A 118 2.78 -33.46 -11.64
N LYS A 119 2.69 -34.77 -11.38
CA LYS A 119 1.50 -35.52 -11.73
C LYS A 119 0.40 -35.17 -10.73
N GLU A 120 -0.69 -34.58 -11.21
CA GLU A 120 -1.93 -34.53 -10.43
C GLU A 120 -2.46 -35.95 -10.28
N THR A 121 -2.91 -36.29 -9.08
CA THR A 121 -3.32 -37.64 -8.75
C THR A 121 -4.63 -37.56 -7.98
N GLU A 122 -5.64 -38.27 -8.48
CA GLU A 122 -6.98 -38.26 -7.88
C GLU A 122 -6.93 -38.76 -6.42
N GLY A 123 -7.65 -38.08 -5.53
CA GLY A 123 -7.68 -38.40 -4.09
C GLY A 123 -6.42 -38.04 -3.31
N VAL A 124 -5.45 -37.35 -3.94
CA VAL A 124 -4.21 -36.90 -3.30
C VAL A 124 -4.20 -35.38 -3.23
N ASN A 125 -4.12 -34.83 -2.02
CA ASN A 125 -3.84 -33.42 -1.82
C ASN A 125 -2.35 -33.14 -2.06
N THR A 126 -2.01 -32.96 -3.34
CA THR A 126 -0.64 -32.74 -3.79
C THR A 126 -0.02 -31.47 -3.21
N ASP A 127 -0.82 -30.45 -2.86
CA ASP A 127 -0.33 -29.19 -2.30
C ASP A 127 0.27 -29.36 -0.91
N ILE A 128 -0.31 -30.24 -0.07
CA ILE A 128 0.27 -30.57 1.24
C ILE A 128 1.68 -31.16 1.06
N ILE A 129 1.80 -32.15 0.16
CA ILE A 129 3.08 -32.85 -0.10
C ILE A 129 4.10 -31.87 -0.70
N LYS A 130 3.71 -31.09 -1.72
CA LYS A 130 4.60 -30.12 -2.37
C LYS A 130 5.07 -29.06 -1.38
N LEU A 131 4.19 -28.49 -0.58
CA LEU A 131 4.55 -27.42 0.38
C LEU A 131 5.54 -27.91 1.45
N VAL A 132 5.43 -29.17 1.88
CA VAL A 132 6.36 -29.76 2.86
C VAL A 132 7.68 -30.16 2.18
N PHE A 133 7.63 -30.97 1.14
CA PHE A 133 8.81 -31.66 0.62
C PHE A 133 9.64 -30.86 -0.39
N THR A 134 9.14 -29.71 -0.87
CA THR A 134 9.97 -28.76 -1.63
C THR A 134 10.76 -27.80 -0.74
N SER A 135 10.45 -27.74 0.56
CA SER A 135 11.17 -26.87 1.50
C SER A 135 12.54 -27.44 1.85
N PRO A 136 13.60 -26.61 1.96
CA PRO A 136 14.90 -27.03 2.50
C PRO A 136 14.82 -27.59 3.91
N GLU A 137 13.81 -27.21 4.69
CA GLU A 137 13.59 -27.70 6.05
C GLU A 137 13.08 -29.16 6.08
N SER A 138 12.64 -29.71 4.92
CA SER A 138 12.15 -31.09 4.82
C SER A 138 13.17 -32.15 5.24
N ARG A 139 14.48 -31.82 5.18
CA ARG A 139 15.57 -32.69 5.64
C ARG A 139 15.55 -32.97 7.14
N TYR A 140 14.86 -32.14 7.93
CA TYR A 140 14.72 -32.28 9.37
C TYR A 140 13.47 -33.06 9.78
N LEU A 141 12.65 -33.49 8.81
CA LEU A 141 11.44 -34.26 9.08
C LEU A 141 11.79 -35.68 9.48
N THR A 142 11.26 -36.08 10.64
CA THR A 142 11.34 -37.46 11.10
C THR A 142 10.50 -38.39 10.21
N LYS A 143 10.64 -39.70 10.41
CA LYS A 143 9.77 -40.68 9.77
C LYS A 143 8.30 -40.46 10.11
N GLU A 144 8.01 -40.12 11.37
CA GLU A 144 6.64 -39.86 11.82
C GLU A 144 6.06 -38.58 11.22
N ASP A 145 6.84 -37.51 11.10
CA ASP A 145 6.40 -36.30 10.39
C ASP A 145 5.95 -36.62 8.95
N LYS A 146 6.72 -37.46 8.24
CA LYS A 146 6.38 -37.89 6.88
C LYS A 146 5.10 -38.71 6.85
N ARG A 147 4.89 -39.60 7.82
CA ARG A 147 3.64 -40.37 7.96
C ARG A 147 2.44 -39.45 8.20
N VAL A 148 2.57 -38.46 9.08
CA VAL A 148 1.52 -37.47 9.35
C VAL A 148 1.17 -36.69 8.08
N VAL A 149 2.17 -36.19 7.36
CA VAL A 149 1.96 -35.45 6.09
C VAL A 149 1.20 -36.31 5.09
N LEU A 150 1.64 -37.55 4.89
CA LEU A 150 1.00 -38.48 3.95
C LEU A 150 -0.41 -38.89 4.40
N PHE A 151 -0.64 -39.08 5.70
CA PHE A 151 -1.98 -39.37 6.23
C PHE A 151 -2.99 -38.29 5.82
N PHE A 152 -2.65 -37.01 6.04
CA PHE A 152 -3.54 -35.90 5.67
C PHE A 152 -3.60 -35.65 4.16
N ALA A 153 -2.50 -35.86 3.44
CA ALA A 153 -2.49 -35.70 1.99
C ALA A 153 -3.30 -36.79 1.27
N LEU A 154 -3.42 -37.97 1.87
CA LEU A 154 -4.07 -39.16 1.31
C LEU A 154 -5.37 -39.51 2.06
N ALA A 155 -6.01 -38.51 2.69
CA ALA A 155 -7.18 -38.75 3.55
C ALA A 155 -8.30 -39.52 2.82
N ASP A 156 -8.47 -39.35 1.51
CA ASP A 156 -9.49 -40.04 0.69
C ASP A 156 -9.24 -41.56 0.52
N PHE A 157 -8.07 -42.04 0.91
CA PHE A 157 -7.71 -43.46 0.90
C PHE A 157 -8.00 -44.15 2.24
N PHE A 158 -8.29 -43.40 3.30
CA PHE A 158 -8.42 -43.92 4.67
C PHE A 158 -9.76 -43.56 5.31
N SER A 159 -10.31 -44.49 6.08
CA SER A 159 -11.51 -44.24 6.88
C SER A 159 -11.21 -43.75 8.29
N LYS A 160 -10.02 -44.05 8.83
CA LYS A 160 -9.55 -43.70 10.17
C LYS A 160 -8.03 -43.51 10.20
N PRO A 161 -7.49 -42.67 11.11
CA PRO A 161 -6.05 -42.59 11.33
C PRO A 161 -5.47 -43.90 11.90
N PRO A 162 -4.17 -44.18 11.66
CA PRO A 162 -3.44 -45.23 12.39
C PRO A 162 -3.48 -44.97 13.90
N SER A 163 -3.67 -46.02 14.71
CA SER A 163 -3.74 -45.89 16.18
C SER A 163 -2.43 -45.40 16.80
N ASP A 164 -1.31 -45.63 16.13
CA ASP A 164 0.04 -45.27 16.52
C ASP A 164 0.51 -43.93 15.91
N LEU A 165 -0.33 -43.24 15.14
CA LEU A 165 0.05 -41.99 14.50
C LEU A 165 0.32 -40.91 15.55
N GLU A 166 1.47 -40.24 15.45
CA GLU A 166 1.86 -39.23 16.41
C GLU A 166 0.85 -38.05 16.44
N PRO A 167 0.47 -37.53 17.63
CA PRO A 167 -0.42 -36.39 17.72
C PRO A 167 0.12 -35.18 16.98
N LEU A 168 -0.76 -34.44 16.29
CA LEU A 168 -0.41 -33.21 15.56
C LEU A 168 0.36 -32.20 16.43
N GLN A 169 0.08 -32.15 17.73
CA GLN A 169 0.78 -31.27 18.66
C GLN A 169 2.28 -31.53 18.74
N LYS A 170 2.78 -32.71 18.36
CA LYS A 170 4.21 -33.04 18.36
C LYS A 170 4.87 -32.87 16.99
N ALA A 171 4.09 -32.87 15.91
CA ALA A 171 4.58 -32.72 14.54
C ALA A 171 5.48 -31.49 14.35
N HIS A 172 6.40 -31.60 13.40
CA HIS A 172 7.31 -30.54 13.00
C HIS A 172 6.52 -29.30 12.51
N PRO A 173 6.97 -28.06 12.80
CA PRO A 173 6.25 -26.84 12.43
C PRO A 173 5.93 -26.71 10.93
N LEU A 174 6.78 -27.27 10.05
CA LEU A 174 6.53 -27.32 8.60
C LEU A 174 5.30 -28.17 8.22
N VAL A 175 5.06 -29.27 8.94
CA VAL A 175 3.87 -30.11 8.75
C VAL A 175 2.64 -29.30 9.15
N LEU A 176 2.69 -28.66 10.32
CA LEU A 176 1.61 -27.81 10.83
C LEU A 176 1.28 -26.66 9.86
N LEU A 177 2.30 -26.03 9.27
CA LEU A 177 2.15 -24.98 8.26
C LEU A 177 1.37 -25.50 7.05
N ALA A 178 1.78 -26.65 6.50
CA ALA A 178 1.18 -27.18 5.29
C ALA A 178 -0.27 -27.61 5.49
N LEU A 179 -0.56 -28.21 6.63
CA LEU A 179 -1.90 -28.58 7.02
C LEU A 179 -2.77 -27.34 7.25
N ALA A 180 -2.27 -26.31 7.96
CA ALA A 180 -3.02 -25.10 8.24
C ALA A 180 -3.43 -24.33 6.98
N VAL A 181 -2.58 -24.34 5.94
CA VAL A 181 -2.88 -23.73 4.63
C VAL A 181 -3.98 -24.47 3.88
N ASN A 182 -4.05 -25.80 4.00
CA ASN A 182 -4.92 -26.64 3.18
C ASN A 182 -6.29 -26.95 3.81
N VAL A 183 -6.45 -26.69 5.09
CA VAL A 183 -7.74 -26.88 5.77
C VAL A 183 -8.67 -25.68 5.57
N ASP A 184 -9.97 -25.92 5.50
CA ASP A 184 -10.99 -24.86 5.56
C ASP A 184 -10.84 -24.07 6.87
N CYS A 185 -10.71 -22.75 6.77
CA CYS A 185 -10.48 -21.90 7.95
C CYS A 185 -11.63 -22.02 8.97
N LYS A 186 -12.87 -22.32 8.54
CA LYS A 186 -13.99 -22.56 9.47
C LYS A 186 -13.82 -23.84 10.29
N LYS A 187 -13.10 -24.83 9.76
CA LYS A 187 -12.81 -26.12 10.41
C LYS A 187 -11.45 -26.15 11.08
N ALA A 188 -10.63 -25.12 10.91
CA ALA A 188 -9.27 -25.09 11.43
C ALA A 188 -9.21 -25.29 12.95
N GLY A 189 -10.16 -24.74 13.73
CA GLY A 189 -10.20 -24.95 15.18
C GLY A 189 -10.41 -26.41 15.62
N LEU A 190 -11.00 -27.26 14.75
CA LEU A 190 -11.22 -28.68 15.03
C LEU A 190 -9.97 -29.53 14.78
N LEU A 191 -9.09 -29.05 13.89
CA LEU A 191 -7.93 -29.81 13.40
C LEU A 191 -6.59 -29.23 13.91
N PHE A 192 -6.56 -27.94 14.25
CA PHE A 192 -5.36 -27.22 14.69
C PHE A 192 -5.58 -26.63 16.08
N PRO A 193 -4.91 -27.18 17.11
CA PRO A 193 -4.98 -26.62 18.45
C PRO A 193 -4.32 -25.24 18.50
N GLN A 194 -4.75 -24.40 19.45
CA GLN A 194 -4.25 -23.03 19.61
C GLN A 194 -2.72 -22.95 19.83
N ALA A 195 -2.12 -23.97 20.46
CA ALA A 195 -0.67 -24.11 20.63
C ALA A 195 0.14 -24.14 19.31
N THR A 196 -0.52 -24.38 18.17
CA THR A 196 0.08 -24.39 16.83
C THR A 196 0.65 -23.02 16.44
N ALA A 197 0.04 -21.93 16.88
CA ALA A 197 0.50 -20.57 16.57
C ALA A 197 1.95 -20.34 17.06
N GLN A 198 2.21 -20.74 18.31
CA GLN A 198 3.52 -20.61 18.94
C GLN A 198 4.57 -21.46 18.22
N LYS A 199 4.20 -22.68 17.80
CA LYS A 199 5.08 -23.53 17.00
C LYS A 199 5.40 -22.94 15.64
N LEU A 200 4.44 -22.33 14.95
CA LEU A 200 4.68 -21.70 13.65
C LEU A 200 5.59 -20.48 13.75
N ILE A 201 5.59 -19.77 14.89
CA ILE A 201 6.53 -18.68 15.16
C ILE A 201 7.98 -19.20 15.29
N SER A 202 8.18 -20.47 15.63
CA SER A 202 9.53 -21.07 15.74
C SER A 202 10.18 -21.43 14.39
N LEU A 203 9.44 -21.36 13.29
CA LEU A 203 9.98 -21.59 11.95
C LEU A 203 11.09 -20.58 11.62
N LYS A 204 12.20 -21.04 11.04
CA LYS A 204 13.32 -20.17 10.63
C LYS A 204 13.09 -19.57 9.24
N ASN A 205 11.89 -19.03 9.00
CA ASN A 205 11.51 -18.48 7.70
C ASN A 205 10.89 -17.06 7.84
N PRO A 206 10.80 -16.28 6.75
CA PRO A 206 10.20 -14.94 6.80
C PRO A 206 8.72 -14.90 7.22
N LEU A 207 7.98 -16.00 7.05
CA LEU A 207 6.58 -16.07 7.47
C LEU A 207 6.44 -16.06 8.99
N SER A 208 7.36 -16.68 9.73
CA SER A 208 7.38 -16.67 11.19
C SER A 208 7.35 -15.25 11.78
N LEU A 209 8.10 -14.32 11.20
CA LEU A 209 8.13 -12.91 11.60
C LEU A 209 6.76 -12.26 11.39
N LYS A 210 6.11 -12.54 10.27
CA LYS A 210 4.77 -12.00 10.00
C LYS A 210 3.72 -12.58 10.93
N ILE A 211 3.80 -13.87 11.27
CA ILE A 211 2.93 -14.51 12.28
C ILE A 211 3.17 -13.90 13.66
N LYS A 212 4.43 -13.61 14.01
CA LYS A 212 4.76 -12.93 15.26
C LYS A 212 4.16 -11.53 15.34
N VAL A 213 4.21 -10.76 14.23
CA VAL A 213 3.55 -9.44 14.16
C VAL A 213 2.03 -9.60 14.27
N LEU A 214 1.44 -10.59 13.58
CA LEU A 214 0.00 -10.88 13.67
C LEU A 214 -0.43 -11.20 15.11
N ALA A 215 0.32 -12.04 15.82
CA ALA A 215 0.09 -12.36 17.23
C ALA A 215 0.31 -11.15 18.16
N GLY A 216 1.08 -10.14 17.74
CA GLY A 216 1.21 -8.87 18.45
C GLY A 216 0.04 -7.92 18.23
N LEU A 217 -0.66 -8.03 17.09
CA LEU A 217 -1.88 -7.27 16.80
C LEU A 217 -3.10 -7.88 17.52
N ASP A 218 -3.18 -9.20 17.55
CA ASP A 218 -4.29 -9.96 18.14
C ASP A 218 -3.78 -10.96 19.18
N LYS A 219 -4.04 -10.69 20.46
CA LYS A 219 -3.62 -11.56 21.58
C LYS A 219 -4.36 -12.90 21.59
N ASN A 220 -5.52 -13.00 20.95
CA ASN A 220 -6.40 -14.15 20.93
C ASN A 220 -6.43 -14.83 19.55
N LEU A 221 -5.26 -14.90 18.92
CA LEU A 221 -5.13 -15.40 17.55
C LEU A 221 -5.72 -16.82 17.41
N SER A 222 -6.81 -16.91 16.65
CA SER A 222 -7.52 -18.18 16.45
C SER A 222 -6.84 -19.05 15.38
N PRO A 223 -6.96 -20.39 15.45
CA PRO A 223 -6.47 -21.28 14.39
C PRO A 223 -7.08 -20.95 13.00
N SER A 224 -8.34 -20.53 12.97
CA SER A 224 -9.04 -20.07 11.76
C SER A 224 -8.38 -18.86 11.11
N GLU A 225 -7.96 -17.91 11.95
CA GLU A 225 -7.29 -16.70 11.48
C GLU A 225 -5.89 -17.00 10.94
N ILE A 226 -5.13 -17.87 11.62
CA ILE A 226 -3.80 -18.30 11.17
C ILE A 226 -3.91 -19.05 9.84
N SER A 227 -4.85 -19.98 9.72
CA SER A 227 -5.11 -20.71 8.48
C SER A 227 -5.42 -19.75 7.33
N ALA A 228 -6.32 -18.79 7.56
CA ALA A 228 -6.65 -17.78 6.56
C ALA A 228 -5.46 -16.88 6.21
N PHE A 229 -4.69 -16.44 7.21
CA PHE A 229 -3.49 -15.64 7.04
C PHE A 229 -2.47 -16.34 6.13
N LEU A 230 -2.16 -17.62 6.41
CA LEU A 230 -1.20 -18.40 5.65
C LEU A 230 -1.61 -18.62 4.18
N LYS A 231 -2.91 -18.78 3.92
CA LYS A 231 -3.44 -18.93 2.55
C LYS A 231 -3.11 -17.75 1.65
N PHE A 232 -3.09 -16.52 2.17
CA PHE A 232 -2.71 -15.35 1.37
C PHE A 232 -1.29 -15.43 0.80
N PHE A 233 -0.36 -16.05 1.54
CA PHE A 233 1.05 -16.12 1.14
C PHE A 233 1.39 -17.37 0.35
N LEU A 234 0.81 -18.51 0.73
CA LEU A 234 1.21 -19.81 0.23
C LEU A 234 0.29 -20.33 -0.88
N THR A 235 -0.98 -19.94 -0.87
CA THR A 235 -1.97 -20.38 -1.86
C THR A 235 -2.91 -19.24 -2.25
N PRO A 236 -2.42 -18.09 -2.76
CA PRO A 236 -3.23 -16.91 -3.03
C PRO A 236 -4.40 -17.19 -4.00
N LYS A 237 -4.20 -18.08 -4.97
CA LYS A 237 -5.23 -18.52 -5.93
C LYS A 237 -6.43 -19.23 -5.29
N LYS A 238 -6.29 -19.73 -4.05
CA LYS A 238 -7.35 -20.44 -3.30
C LYS A 238 -8.05 -19.55 -2.28
N VAL A 239 -7.72 -18.25 -2.25
CA VAL A 239 -8.38 -17.30 -1.33
C VAL A 239 -9.81 -17.06 -1.78
N THR A 240 -10.75 -17.22 -0.85
CA THR A 240 -12.18 -17.02 -1.05
C THR A 240 -12.73 -15.92 -0.14
N PRO A 241 -13.96 -15.42 -0.35
CA PRO A 241 -14.60 -14.48 0.57
C PRO A 241 -14.63 -14.95 2.03
N THR A 242 -14.81 -16.27 2.24
CA THR A 242 -14.72 -16.91 3.56
C THR A 242 -13.34 -16.75 4.19
N THR A 243 -12.28 -16.75 3.38
CA THR A 243 -10.90 -16.54 3.87
C THR A 243 -10.73 -15.12 4.41
N PHE A 244 -11.27 -14.11 3.72
CA PHE A 244 -11.26 -12.74 4.23
C PHE A 244 -12.05 -12.62 5.54
N GLU A 245 -13.21 -13.27 5.63
CA GLU A 245 -14.01 -13.28 6.86
C GLU A 245 -13.24 -13.92 8.03
N CYS A 246 -12.72 -15.13 7.85
CA CYS A 246 -11.93 -15.82 8.87
C CYS A 246 -10.74 -14.99 9.37
N TYR A 247 -10.12 -14.20 8.49
CA TYR A 247 -8.94 -13.40 8.84
C TYR A 247 -9.30 -12.07 9.51
N LEU A 248 -10.32 -11.36 9.02
CA LEU A 248 -10.59 -9.98 9.42
C LEU A 248 -11.75 -9.82 10.42
N LYS A 249 -12.58 -10.85 10.63
CA LYS A 249 -13.78 -10.78 11.48
C LYS A 249 -13.47 -10.57 12.96
N ASN A 250 -12.37 -11.13 13.47
CA ASN A 250 -12.02 -11.07 14.89
C ASN A 250 -11.37 -9.74 15.29
N ALA A 251 -11.05 -8.87 14.33
CA ALA A 251 -10.53 -7.55 14.65
C ALA A 251 -11.55 -6.78 15.49
N SER A 252 -11.16 -6.42 16.71
CA SER A 252 -12.01 -5.71 17.67
C SER A 252 -12.05 -4.20 17.40
N LEU A 253 -10.97 -3.67 16.82
CA LEU A 253 -10.75 -2.26 16.56
C LEU A 253 -10.32 -2.02 15.12
N ALA A 254 -10.65 -0.84 14.58
CA ALA A 254 -10.24 -0.44 13.24
C ALA A 254 -8.70 -0.46 13.06
N LEU A 255 -7.95 -0.08 14.10
CA LEU A 255 -6.48 -0.11 14.09
C LEU A 255 -5.93 -1.53 13.87
N GLU A 256 -6.57 -2.52 14.49
CA GLU A 256 -6.19 -3.92 14.37
C GLU A 256 -6.44 -4.44 12.95
N GLN A 257 -7.62 -4.13 12.38
CA GLN A 257 -7.95 -4.49 11.00
C GLN A 257 -7.00 -3.82 9.98
N ARG A 258 -6.59 -2.58 10.24
CA ARG A 258 -5.56 -1.88 9.45
C ARG A 258 -4.23 -2.59 9.50
N GLY A 259 -3.75 -2.96 10.70
CA GLY A 259 -2.52 -3.74 10.86
C GLY A 259 -2.57 -5.07 10.12
N LYS A 260 -3.71 -5.79 10.21
CA LYS A 260 -3.94 -7.04 9.48
C LYS A 260 -3.88 -6.84 7.96
N ILE A 261 -4.39 -5.73 7.42
CA ILE A 261 -4.28 -5.38 5.98
C ILE A 261 -2.84 -5.04 5.59
N LEU A 262 -2.11 -4.30 6.43
CA LEU A 262 -0.70 -3.97 6.18
C LEU A 262 0.16 -5.23 6.05
N LEU A 263 -0.12 -6.26 6.85
CA LEU A 263 0.57 -7.56 6.73
C LEU A 263 0.34 -8.22 5.37
N LEU A 264 -0.81 -7.99 4.73
CA LEU A 264 -1.16 -8.56 3.43
C LEU A 264 -0.60 -7.77 2.23
N LEU A 265 0.07 -6.64 2.41
CA LEU A 265 0.51 -5.82 1.26
C LEU A 265 1.43 -6.58 0.30
N ASP A 266 2.31 -7.46 0.81
CA ASP A 266 3.22 -8.24 -0.04
C ASP A 266 2.49 -9.21 -0.99
N PRO A 267 1.60 -10.11 -0.53
CA PRO A 267 0.86 -10.97 -1.45
C PRO A 267 -0.07 -10.17 -2.36
N LEU A 268 -0.69 -9.08 -1.87
CA LEU A 268 -1.52 -8.18 -2.67
C LEU A 268 -0.70 -7.47 -3.77
N GLN A 269 0.58 -7.19 -3.53
CA GLN A 269 1.46 -6.59 -4.54
C GLN A 269 1.71 -7.52 -5.72
N LYS A 270 1.76 -8.84 -5.48
CA LYS A 270 2.02 -9.87 -6.49
C LYS A 270 0.76 -10.29 -7.24
N ASP A 271 -0.42 -10.11 -6.66
CA ASP A 271 -1.70 -10.57 -7.20
C ASP A 271 -2.75 -9.44 -7.21
N GLN A 272 -3.05 -8.93 -8.41
CA GLN A 272 -4.01 -7.85 -8.59
C GLN A 272 -5.45 -8.30 -8.37
N ASP A 273 -5.78 -9.56 -8.71
CA ASP A 273 -7.12 -10.10 -8.53
C ASP A 273 -7.42 -10.29 -7.05
N LEU A 274 -6.44 -10.78 -6.28
CA LEU A 274 -6.53 -10.84 -4.83
C LEU A 274 -6.73 -9.46 -4.20
N SER A 275 -6.01 -8.44 -4.69
CA SER A 275 -6.19 -7.05 -4.26
C SER A 275 -7.60 -6.53 -4.52
N LYS A 276 -8.12 -6.76 -5.72
CA LYS A 276 -9.48 -6.37 -6.10
C LYS A 276 -10.53 -7.11 -5.28
N ALA A 277 -10.33 -8.41 -5.05
CA ALA A 277 -11.24 -9.24 -4.27
C ALA A 277 -11.33 -8.77 -2.81
N LEU A 278 -10.19 -8.51 -2.16
CA LEU A 278 -10.15 -7.98 -0.79
C LEU A 278 -10.80 -6.60 -0.71
N TYR A 279 -10.48 -5.70 -1.65
CA TYR A 279 -11.05 -4.36 -1.70
C TYR A 279 -12.59 -4.39 -1.83
N THR A 280 -13.09 -5.22 -2.75
CA THR A 280 -14.53 -5.40 -2.97
C THR A 280 -15.21 -6.01 -1.74
N TRP A 281 -14.56 -6.98 -1.09
CA TRP A 281 -15.06 -7.58 0.16
C TRP A 281 -15.15 -6.55 1.29
N LEU A 282 -14.14 -5.68 1.45
CA LEU A 282 -14.14 -4.63 2.48
C LEU A 282 -15.25 -3.59 2.27
N LEU A 283 -15.66 -3.32 1.04
CA LEU A 283 -16.77 -2.43 0.71
C LEU A 283 -18.13 -3.05 1.05
N SER A 284 -18.30 -4.35 0.77
CA SER A 284 -19.59 -5.03 0.94
C SER A 284 -19.80 -5.64 2.33
N SER A 285 -18.72 -6.01 3.02
CA SER A 285 -18.76 -6.71 4.30
C SER A 285 -19.29 -5.86 5.46
N LYS A 286 -20.17 -6.45 6.27
CA LYS A 286 -20.63 -5.87 7.54
C LYS A 286 -19.54 -5.90 8.63
N HIS A 287 -18.50 -6.71 8.46
CA HIS A 287 -17.38 -6.86 9.39
C HIS A 287 -16.22 -5.88 9.11
N SER A 288 -16.37 -5.01 8.12
CA SER A 288 -15.35 -4.01 7.76
C SER A 288 -15.45 -2.79 8.69
N LEU A 289 -14.55 -2.73 9.68
CA LEU A 289 -14.39 -1.60 10.60
C LEU A 289 -13.76 -0.39 9.92
N ILE A 290 -13.10 -0.58 8.78
CA ILE A 290 -12.46 0.47 7.98
C ILE A 290 -13.26 0.82 6.72
N LYS A 291 -14.53 0.42 6.64
CA LYS A 291 -15.36 0.63 5.44
C LYS A 291 -15.41 2.10 5.03
N ASN A 292 -15.49 3.03 5.98
CA ASN A 292 -15.47 4.47 5.73
C ASN A 292 -14.18 4.96 5.05
N LEU A 293 -13.03 4.37 5.39
CA LEU A 293 -11.72 4.69 4.81
C LEU A 293 -11.61 4.18 3.37
N ILE A 294 -12.20 3.03 3.08
CA ILE A 294 -12.24 2.44 1.74
C ILE A 294 -13.27 3.17 0.86
N SER A 295 -14.48 3.41 1.38
CA SER A 295 -15.55 4.08 0.63
C SER A 295 -15.22 5.51 0.24
N TRP A 296 -14.26 6.16 0.91
CA TRP A 296 -13.78 7.50 0.56
C TRP A 296 -13.27 7.59 -0.89
N PHE A 297 -12.67 6.51 -1.41
CA PHE A 297 -12.23 6.42 -2.81
C PHE A 297 -13.38 6.22 -3.81
N GLU A 298 -14.55 5.79 -3.33
CA GLU A 298 -15.71 5.44 -4.17
C GLU A 298 -16.77 6.54 -4.26
N THR A 299 -16.58 7.65 -3.53
CA THR A 299 -17.35 8.89 -3.74
C THR A 299 -17.19 9.38 -5.19
N GLU A 300 -18.16 10.12 -5.73
CA GLU A 300 -18.07 10.65 -7.10
C GLU A 300 -16.78 11.44 -7.32
N GLU A 301 -16.47 12.34 -6.38
CA GLU A 301 -15.24 13.13 -6.35
C GLU A 301 -13.98 12.25 -6.20
N GLY A 302 -14.06 11.18 -5.42
CA GLY A 302 -12.95 10.24 -5.23
C GLY A 302 -12.66 9.43 -6.49
N LYS A 303 -13.70 9.02 -7.23
CA LYS A 303 -13.56 8.23 -8.46
C LYS A 303 -12.83 9.00 -9.55
N GLU A 304 -13.11 10.29 -9.70
CA GLU A 304 -12.41 11.16 -10.67
C GLU A 304 -10.88 11.09 -10.51
N ILE A 305 -10.39 11.12 -9.27
CA ILE A 305 -8.95 11.16 -8.94
C ILE A 305 -8.33 9.75 -8.84
N TRP A 306 -9.10 8.76 -8.36
CA TRP A 306 -8.59 7.45 -7.93
C TRP A 306 -9.06 6.27 -8.78
N GLN A 307 -9.85 6.46 -9.83
CA GLN A 307 -10.34 5.36 -10.69
C GLN A 307 -9.21 4.49 -11.24
N ASN A 308 -8.10 5.10 -11.64
CA ASN A 308 -6.96 4.40 -12.24
C ASN A 308 -5.90 3.97 -11.20
N ALA A 309 -6.12 4.28 -9.91
CA ALA A 309 -5.19 3.87 -8.87
C ALA A 309 -5.37 2.37 -8.58
N PRO A 310 -4.27 1.58 -8.52
CA PRO A 310 -4.35 0.16 -8.20
C PRO A 310 -5.05 -0.10 -6.87
N PHE A 311 -5.83 -1.18 -6.77
CA PHE A 311 -6.53 -1.55 -5.52
C PHE A 311 -5.56 -1.69 -4.33
N LYS A 312 -4.37 -2.27 -4.56
CA LYS A 312 -3.32 -2.35 -3.53
C LYS A 312 -2.90 -0.99 -2.97
N THR A 313 -2.88 0.06 -3.80
CA THR A 313 -2.55 1.43 -3.39
C THR A 313 -3.62 1.97 -2.45
N LYS A 314 -4.90 1.79 -2.83
CA LYS A 314 -6.04 2.19 -1.98
C LYS A 314 -6.06 1.42 -0.66
N LEU A 315 -5.76 0.11 -0.69
CA LEU A 315 -5.65 -0.74 0.49
C LEU A 315 -4.48 -0.33 1.41
N ALA A 316 -3.32 0.02 0.85
CA ALA A 316 -2.18 0.51 1.64
C ALA A 316 -2.53 1.82 2.36
N ILE A 317 -3.15 2.77 1.66
CA ILE A 317 -3.59 4.04 2.23
C ILE A 317 -4.62 3.81 3.34
N ALA A 318 -5.62 2.96 3.12
CA ALA A 318 -6.60 2.60 4.14
C ALA A 318 -5.96 1.85 5.33
N GLY A 319 -4.91 1.07 5.07
CA GLY A 319 -4.06 0.46 6.10
C GLY A 319 -3.24 1.48 6.90
N GLY A 320 -3.11 2.73 6.44
CA GLY A 320 -2.38 3.79 7.14
C GLY A 320 -0.98 4.08 6.62
N VAL A 321 -0.59 3.48 5.50
CA VAL A 321 0.73 3.69 4.91
C VAL A 321 0.58 4.31 3.53
N LEU A 322 1.32 5.38 3.28
CA LEU A 322 1.44 5.95 1.95
C LEU A 322 2.40 5.06 1.13
N PRO A 323 1.92 4.38 0.06
CA PRO A 323 2.76 3.46 -0.69
C PRO A 323 3.90 4.18 -1.40
N SER A 324 5.05 3.49 -1.53
CA SER A 324 6.24 4.02 -2.22
C SER A 324 6.00 4.29 -3.71
N ALA A 325 5.04 3.60 -4.32
CA ALA A 325 4.61 3.84 -5.69
C ALA A 325 4.35 5.33 -5.95
N LYS A 326 4.66 5.80 -7.16
CA LYS A 326 4.52 7.20 -7.54
C LYS A 326 3.04 7.57 -7.62
N LEU A 327 2.57 8.31 -6.61
CA LEU A 327 1.26 8.96 -6.64
C LEU A 327 1.38 10.26 -7.44
N THR A 328 0.30 10.64 -8.12
CA THR A 328 0.27 11.95 -8.80
C THR A 328 0.19 13.08 -7.79
N VAL A 329 0.58 14.30 -8.19
CA VAL A 329 0.41 15.50 -7.35
C VAL A 329 -1.03 15.64 -6.89
N ASN A 330 -1.99 15.47 -7.80
CA ASN A 330 -3.42 15.57 -7.48
C ASN A 330 -3.84 14.54 -6.43
N GLN A 331 -3.37 13.30 -6.54
CA GLN A 331 -3.63 12.27 -5.52
C GLN A 331 -3.03 12.65 -4.17
N LEU A 332 -1.80 13.17 -4.12
CA LEU A 332 -1.19 13.60 -2.87
C LEU A 332 -1.94 14.79 -2.24
N LEU A 333 -2.29 15.80 -3.03
CA LEU A 333 -3.07 16.95 -2.55
C LEU A 333 -4.44 16.51 -2.03
N ASP A 334 -5.08 15.58 -2.73
CA ASP A 334 -6.37 15.02 -2.34
C ASP A 334 -6.29 14.21 -1.03
N LEU A 335 -5.17 13.53 -0.76
CA LEU A 335 -4.94 12.85 0.53
C LEU A 335 -4.85 13.79 1.73
N LEU A 336 -4.67 15.10 1.54
CA LEU A 336 -4.77 16.06 2.64
C LEU A 336 -6.20 16.16 3.20
N LEU A 337 -7.19 15.70 2.44
CA LEU A 337 -8.60 15.59 2.83
C LEU A 337 -8.98 14.19 3.33
N TYR A 338 -8.08 13.22 3.24
CA TYR A 338 -8.33 11.84 3.66
C TYR A 338 -8.69 11.77 5.15
N PRO A 339 -9.61 10.90 5.62
CA PRO A 339 -10.02 10.91 7.03
C PRO A 339 -8.89 10.61 8.02
N ASP A 340 -7.87 9.86 7.60
CA ASP A 340 -6.76 9.45 8.46
C ASP A 340 -5.66 10.52 8.57
N SER A 341 -5.38 10.97 9.80
CA SER A 341 -4.39 12.02 10.07
C SER A 341 -2.94 11.62 9.73
N GLN A 342 -2.57 10.34 9.89
CA GLN A 342 -1.23 9.85 9.59
C GLN A 342 -0.97 9.87 8.08
N ILE A 343 -2.00 9.56 7.26
CA ILE A 343 -1.94 9.69 5.81
C ILE A 343 -1.81 11.15 5.38
N LYS A 344 -2.54 12.08 6.03
CA LYS A 344 -2.40 13.52 5.74
C LYS A 344 -0.98 14.00 5.97
N GLU A 345 -0.39 13.63 7.10
CA GLU A 345 0.98 14.01 7.45
C GLU A 345 2.01 13.42 6.47
N GLN A 346 1.89 12.12 6.16
CA GLN A 346 2.74 11.46 5.18
C GLN A 346 2.63 12.12 3.80
N SER A 347 1.41 12.47 3.36
CA SER A 347 1.19 13.15 2.09
C SER A 347 1.82 14.54 2.08
N LEU A 348 1.62 15.33 3.13
CA LEU A 348 2.25 16.64 3.27
C LEU A 348 3.79 16.55 3.27
N LYS A 349 4.35 15.56 3.95
CA LYS A 349 5.80 15.30 3.96
C LYS A 349 6.31 14.99 2.55
N ARG A 350 5.64 14.09 1.82
CA ARG A 350 6.01 13.70 0.46
C ARG A 350 5.90 14.87 -0.52
N LEU A 351 4.81 15.64 -0.43
CA LEU A 351 4.63 16.86 -1.20
C LEU A 351 5.74 17.87 -0.95
N ASN A 352 6.13 18.10 0.32
CA ASN A 352 7.25 18.97 0.67
C ASN A 352 8.57 18.47 0.08
N GLN A 353 8.83 17.17 0.13
CA GLN A 353 10.06 16.56 -0.38
C GLN A 353 10.15 16.61 -1.90
N GLU A 354 9.07 16.33 -2.62
CA GLU A 354 9.07 16.23 -4.09
C GLU A 354 8.88 17.58 -4.80
N TYR A 355 8.18 18.54 -4.18
CA TYR A 355 7.76 19.79 -4.83
C TYR A 355 8.17 21.07 -4.09
N ASN A 356 8.86 20.95 -2.96
CA ASN A 356 9.27 22.06 -2.11
C ASN A 356 8.11 23.02 -1.78
N ILE A 357 7.00 22.48 -1.24
CA ILE A 357 5.81 23.28 -0.89
C ILE A 357 6.14 24.30 0.22
N LYS A 358 7.13 24.00 1.08
CA LYS A 358 7.51 24.87 2.20
C LYS A 358 7.89 26.25 1.68
N GLY A 359 7.06 27.24 2.01
CA GLY A 359 7.21 28.63 1.56
C GLY A 359 6.31 29.01 0.37
N LYS A 360 5.81 28.04 -0.42
CA LYS A 360 4.88 28.28 -1.54
C LYS A 360 3.42 28.35 -1.08
N ILE A 361 3.00 27.44 -0.21
CA ILE A 361 1.64 27.43 0.37
C ILE A 361 1.74 27.69 1.88
N PRO A 362 1.12 28.77 2.40
CA PRO A 362 1.09 29.00 3.84
C PRO A 362 0.38 27.84 4.56
N LEU A 363 0.98 27.33 5.65
CA LEU A 363 0.38 26.25 6.46
C LEU A 363 -1.04 26.60 6.94
N ARG A 364 -1.31 27.88 7.20
CA ARG A 364 -2.64 28.38 7.59
C ARG A 364 -3.69 28.18 6.48
N VAL A 365 -3.29 28.27 5.21
CA VAL A 365 -4.15 28.00 4.05
C VAL A 365 -4.43 26.50 3.95
N ILE A 366 -3.41 25.65 4.07
CA ILE A 366 -3.58 24.19 4.06
C ILE A 366 -4.51 23.76 5.19
N LYS A 367 -4.29 24.24 6.41
CA LYS A 367 -5.13 23.93 7.58
C LYS A 367 -6.58 24.35 7.37
N PHE A 368 -6.82 25.53 6.79
CA PHE A 368 -8.17 26.01 6.50
C PHE A 368 -8.87 25.14 5.43
N LEU A 369 -8.19 24.88 4.31
CA LEU A 369 -8.74 24.10 3.20
C LEU A 369 -8.96 22.62 3.56
N THR A 370 -8.21 22.08 4.52
CA THR A 370 -8.37 20.69 4.97
C THR A 370 -9.31 20.55 6.17
N PHE A 371 -9.86 21.66 6.65
CA PHE A 371 -10.79 21.67 7.78
C PHE A 371 -12.18 21.21 7.34
N LYS A 372 -12.80 20.31 8.11
CA LYS A 372 -14.08 19.64 7.76
C LYS A 372 -15.26 20.60 7.54
N LYS A 373 -15.20 21.84 8.06
CA LYS A 373 -16.28 22.84 7.92
C LYS A 373 -16.08 23.83 6.77
N ASN A 374 -15.06 23.67 5.93
CA ASN A 374 -14.99 24.49 4.72
C ASN A 374 -16.10 24.04 3.76
N SER A 375 -16.74 24.99 3.06
CA SER A 375 -17.87 24.70 2.17
C SER A 375 -17.44 24.44 0.73
N LEU A 376 -16.16 24.14 0.48
CA LEU A 376 -15.67 23.81 -0.85
C LEU A 376 -15.83 22.30 -1.08
N SER A 377 -16.09 21.94 -2.32
CA SER A 377 -16.03 20.55 -2.75
C SER A 377 -14.59 20.04 -2.73
N ARG A 378 -14.41 18.72 -2.66
CA ARG A 378 -13.08 18.10 -2.68
C ARG A 378 -12.29 18.45 -3.96
N PRO A 379 -12.88 18.44 -5.17
CA PRO A 379 -12.21 18.92 -6.37
C PRO A 379 -11.80 20.39 -6.30
N GLN A 380 -12.65 21.27 -5.75
CA GLN A 380 -12.32 22.69 -5.56
C GLN A 380 -11.11 22.88 -4.64
N ILE A 381 -11.03 22.12 -3.55
CA ILE A 381 -9.89 22.19 -2.62
C ILE A 381 -8.61 21.69 -3.30
N THR A 382 -8.66 20.53 -3.95
CA THR A 382 -7.50 19.92 -4.63
C THR A 382 -6.98 20.83 -5.74
N ALA A 383 -7.87 21.39 -6.57
CA ALA A 383 -7.50 22.35 -7.60
C ALA A 383 -6.85 23.62 -7.02
N LEU A 384 -7.42 24.18 -5.94
CA LEU A 384 -6.89 25.38 -5.30
C LEU A 384 -5.51 25.16 -4.67
N LEU A 385 -5.31 24.01 -4.02
CA LEU A 385 -4.00 23.63 -3.49
C LEU A 385 -2.97 23.45 -4.63
N GLY A 386 -3.39 22.89 -5.77
CA GLY A 386 -2.56 22.78 -6.97
C GLY A 386 -2.16 24.15 -7.53
N ILE A 387 -3.12 25.06 -7.69
CA ILE A 387 -2.88 26.45 -8.10
C ILE A 387 -1.85 27.11 -7.17
N PHE A 388 -2.01 26.95 -5.85
CA PHE A 388 -1.07 27.53 -4.89
C PHE A 388 0.29 26.84 -4.86
N LEU A 389 0.40 25.60 -5.29
CA LEU A 389 1.68 24.90 -5.41
C LEU A 389 2.50 25.41 -6.60
N PHE A 390 1.83 25.69 -7.72
CA PHE A 390 2.46 26.06 -8.99
C PHE A 390 2.40 27.56 -9.26
N GLN A 391 2.38 28.42 -8.23
CA GLN A 391 2.20 29.87 -8.34
C GLN A 391 3.05 30.56 -9.42
N ASP A 392 4.30 30.14 -9.61
CA ASP A 392 5.22 30.71 -10.60
C ASP A 392 4.83 30.41 -12.06
N LYS A 393 3.91 29.45 -12.26
CA LYS A 393 3.33 29.02 -13.53
C LYS A 393 1.80 29.01 -13.50
N ALA A 394 1.18 29.53 -12.44
CA ALA A 394 -0.25 29.48 -12.22
C ALA A 394 -0.89 30.48 -13.18
N ASP A 395 -1.13 29.97 -14.38
CA ASP A 395 -1.82 30.64 -15.46
C ASP A 395 -3.10 31.27 -14.89
N SER A 396 -3.31 32.56 -15.12
CA SER A 396 -4.52 33.28 -14.70
C SER A 396 -5.80 32.54 -15.11
N VAL A 397 -5.69 31.74 -16.18
CA VAL A 397 -6.67 30.76 -16.65
C VAL A 397 -7.09 29.74 -15.58
N LEU A 398 -6.15 29.12 -14.86
CA LEU A 398 -6.47 28.13 -13.83
C LEU A 398 -7.20 28.75 -12.64
N VAL A 399 -6.75 29.93 -12.21
CA VAL A 399 -7.42 30.70 -11.15
C VAL A 399 -8.83 31.08 -11.58
N SER A 400 -8.97 31.66 -12.78
CA SER A 400 -10.27 32.03 -13.34
C SER A 400 -11.21 30.81 -13.43
N ASN A 401 -10.71 29.67 -13.91
CA ASN A 401 -11.49 28.43 -13.98
C ASN A 401 -11.94 27.93 -12.60
N TRP A 402 -11.13 28.11 -11.57
CA TRP A 402 -11.55 27.79 -10.20
C TRP A 402 -12.71 28.70 -9.76
N PHE A 403 -12.66 30.00 -10.02
CA PHE A 403 -13.77 30.91 -9.70
C PHE A 403 -15.04 30.64 -10.52
N LYS A 404 -14.93 30.12 -11.75
CA LYS A 404 -16.08 29.65 -12.55
C LYS A 404 -16.87 28.54 -11.88
N THR A 405 -16.27 27.79 -10.94
CA THR A 405 -16.98 26.80 -10.12
C THR A 405 -17.90 27.42 -9.05
N LYS A 406 -17.98 28.76 -8.98
CA LYS A 406 -18.82 29.54 -8.05
C LYS A 406 -18.61 29.15 -6.57
N PRO A 407 -17.37 29.26 -6.05
CA PRO A 407 -17.07 28.95 -4.66
C PRO A 407 -17.83 29.87 -3.70
N ASN A 408 -18.19 29.40 -2.50
CA ASN A 408 -18.88 30.23 -1.51
C ASN A 408 -18.08 31.54 -1.23
N PRO A 409 -18.70 32.73 -1.35
CA PRO A 409 -18.00 34.01 -1.15
C PRO A 409 -17.31 34.15 0.20
N SER A 410 -17.90 33.59 1.27
CA SER A 410 -17.32 33.64 2.63
C SER A 410 -15.99 32.87 2.70
N VAL A 411 -15.87 31.79 1.92
CA VAL A 411 -14.61 31.03 1.82
C VAL A 411 -13.55 31.83 1.06
N VAL A 412 -13.94 32.50 -0.03
CA VAL A 412 -13.04 33.36 -0.82
C VAL A 412 -12.47 34.48 0.04
N VAL A 413 -13.33 35.16 0.81
CA VAL A 413 -12.90 36.19 1.78
C VAL A 413 -11.92 35.61 2.78
N LYS A 414 -12.23 34.44 3.35
CA LYS A 414 -11.34 33.82 4.33
C LYS A 414 -9.97 33.48 3.74
N LEU A 415 -9.92 33.06 2.48
CA LEU A 415 -8.67 32.82 1.76
C LEU A 415 -7.86 34.09 1.56
N LEU A 416 -8.51 35.22 1.22
CA LEU A 416 -7.85 36.53 1.16
C LEU A 416 -7.27 36.93 2.52
N GLU A 417 -8.04 36.78 3.61
CA GLU A 417 -7.53 37.06 4.96
C GLU A 417 -6.29 36.22 5.31
N LEU A 418 -6.31 34.92 4.97
CA LEU A 418 -5.19 34.01 5.18
C LEU A 418 -4.01 34.30 4.23
N ARG A 419 -4.20 35.12 3.21
CA ARG A 419 -3.17 35.53 2.26
C ARG A 419 -2.73 36.99 2.46
N LYS A 420 -3.18 37.67 3.52
CA LYS A 420 -2.89 39.09 3.78
C LYS A 420 -1.42 39.54 3.70
N ASP A 421 -0.48 38.64 4.00
CA ASP A 421 0.95 38.93 4.08
C ASP A 421 1.73 38.55 2.81
N PHE A 422 1.07 37.99 1.79
CA PHE A 422 1.70 37.56 0.55
C PHE A 422 2.39 38.75 -0.14
N LYS A 423 3.65 38.57 -0.55
CA LYS A 423 4.52 39.68 -0.98
C LYS A 423 4.34 40.07 -2.45
N THR A 424 3.72 39.22 -3.27
CA THR A 424 3.58 39.45 -4.71
C THR A 424 2.48 40.47 -4.98
N SER A 425 2.85 41.65 -5.46
CA SER A 425 1.89 42.58 -6.06
C SER A 425 1.28 41.94 -7.30
N LEU A 426 -0.05 42.04 -7.48
CA LEU A 426 -0.80 41.43 -8.60
C LEU A 426 -0.89 39.89 -8.54
N ASP A 427 -1.05 39.32 -7.35
CA ASP A 427 -1.39 37.91 -7.18
C ASP A 427 -2.68 37.55 -7.97
N PRO A 428 -2.61 36.65 -8.99
CA PRO A 428 -3.77 36.33 -9.82
C PRO A 428 -4.99 35.87 -9.02
N PHE A 429 -4.77 35.14 -7.92
CA PHE A 429 -5.85 34.75 -7.01
C PHE A 429 -6.53 35.96 -6.38
N SER A 430 -5.75 36.92 -5.88
CA SER A 430 -6.30 38.12 -5.24
C SER A 430 -7.08 38.99 -6.22
N ILE A 431 -6.61 39.09 -7.48
CA ILE A 431 -7.32 39.83 -8.55
C ILE A 431 -8.67 39.18 -8.87
N GLU A 432 -8.69 37.87 -9.15
CA GLU A 432 -9.94 37.17 -9.47
C GLU A 432 -10.89 37.10 -8.26
N ALA A 433 -10.36 36.97 -7.04
CA ALA A 433 -11.16 37.03 -5.82
C ALA A 433 -11.88 38.37 -5.70
N VAL A 434 -11.20 39.50 -5.98
CA VAL A 434 -11.81 40.83 -5.95
C VAL A 434 -12.91 40.96 -7.00
N ARG A 435 -12.67 40.50 -8.23
CA ARG A 435 -13.67 40.50 -9.30
C ARG A 435 -14.90 39.67 -8.90
N TYR A 436 -14.68 38.44 -8.45
CA TYR A 436 -15.72 37.52 -8.02
C TYR A 436 -16.57 38.08 -6.86
N LEU A 437 -15.94 38.66 -5.83
CA LEU A 437 -16.63 39.25 -4.68
C LEU A 437 -17.37 40.55 -5.01
N LYS A 438 -16.96 41.27 -6.06
CA LYS A 438 -17.70 42.43 -6.55
C LYS A 438 -19.00 42.01 -7.26
N GLU A 439 -18.92 40.95 -8.06
CA GLU A 439 -20.04 40.44 -8.87
C GLU A 439 -21.03 39.59 -8.07
N THR A 440 -20.61 39.04 -6.93
CA THR A 440 -21.48 38.25 -6.07
C THR A 440 -22.19 39.09 -5.01
N SER A 441 -23.32 38.58 -4.51
CA SER A 441 -24.15 39.18 -3.45
C SER A 441 -23.53 39.08 -2.04
N TRP A 442 -22.21 39.01 -1.95
CA TRP A 442 -21.47 38.97 -0.69
C TRP A 442 -21.76 40.22 0.15
N LYS A 443 -22.21 40.00 1.38
CA LYS A 443 -22.44 41.03 2.39
C LYS A 443 -21.36 40.90 3.48
N PRO A 444 -20.30 41.73 3.45
CA PRO A 444 -19.24 41.63 4.43
C PRO A 444 -19.72 41.95 5.83
N THR A 445 -19.16 41.26 6.81
CA THR A 445 -19.20 41.68 8.20
C THR A 445 -18.17 42.77 8.48
N LEU A 446 -18.39 43.58 9.51
CA LEU A 446 -17.43 44.61 9.95
C LEU A 446 -16.04 44.01 10.23
N LYS A 447 -15.99 42.80 10.79
CA LYS A 447 -14.76 42.08 11.10
C LYS A 447 -13.98 41.72 9.84
N GLU A 448 -14.66 41.22 8.81
CA GLU A 448 -14.05 40.90 7.52
C GLU A 448 -13.50 42.15 6.85
N LEU A 449 -14.25 43.26 6.84
CA LEU A 449 -13.74 44.52 6.25
C LEU A 449 -12.50 45.04 6.96
N LYS A 450 -12.48 45.03 8.30
CA LYS A 450 -11.28 45.38 9.08
C LYS A 450 -10.09 44.51 8.68
N SER A 451 -10.30 43.21 8.52
CA SER A 451 -9.23 42.27 8.15
C SER A 451 -8.72 42.52 6.72
N LEU A 452 -9.62 42.72 5.76
CA LEU A 452 -9.27 42.99 4.36
C LEU A 452 -8.63 44.36 4.14
N ALA A 453 -8.99 45.37 4.94
CA ALA A 453 -8.37 46.69 4.93
C ALA A 453 -6.88 46.65 5.32
N LEU A 454 -6.44 45.62 6.06
CA LEU A 454 -5.03 45.44 6.44
C LEU A 454 -4.23 44.59 5.45
N HIS A 455 -4.83 44.23 4.31
CA HIS A 455 -4.20 43.37 3.31
C HIS A 455 -3.09 44.11 2.54
N LYS A 456 -1.98 43.45 2.21
CA LYS A 456 -0.87 44.08 1.45
C LYS A 456 -1.25 44.46 0.01
N GLU A 457 -2.05 43.62 -0.65
CA GLU A 457 -2.59 43.89 -1.98
C GLU A 457 -3.58 45.08 -1.98
N LYS A 458 -3.30 46.10 -2.79
CA LYS A 458 -4.09 47.35 -2.89
C LYS A 458 -5.51 47.07 -3.36
N LEU A 459 -5.69 46.16 -4.31
CA LEU A 459 -7.01 45.84 -4.86
C LEU A 459 -7.96 45.24 -3.80
N VAL A 460 -7.41 44.44 -2.88
CA VAL A 460 -8.20 43.85 -1.78
C VAL A 460 -8.64 44.93 -0.79
N ARG A 461 -7.77 45.89 -0.47
CA ARG A 461 -8.13 47.04 0.38
C ARG A 461 -9.20 47.91 -0.29
N ALA A 462 -9.05 48.19 -1.59
CA ALA A 462 -10.05 48.95 -2.35
C ALA A 462 -11.43 48.28 -2.36
N LEU A 463 -11.47 46.94 -2.53
CA LEU A 463 -12.72 46.18 -2.40
C LEU A 463 -13.34 46.38 -1.01
N ALA A 464 -12.54 46.27 0.05
CA ALA A 464 -13.02 46.44 1.42
C ALA A 464 -13.67 47.82 1.60
N TYR A 465 -13.02 48.88 1.12
CA TYR A 465 -13.50 50.26 1.23
C TYR A 465 -14.79 50.48 0.45
N SER A 466 -14.91 49.91 -0.76
CA SER A 466 -16.11 50.02 -1.58
C SER A 466 -17.37 49.40 -0.96
N ARG A 467 -17.22 48.55 0.06
CA ARG A 467 -18.32 47.86 0.74
C ARG A 467 -18.63 48.43 2.12
N ILE A 468 -17.95 49.50 2.53
CA ILE A 468 -18.22 50.16 3.80
C ILE A 468 -19.52 50.96 3.70
N ASN A 469 -20.43 50.75 4.66
CA ASN A 469 -21.62 51.59 4.80
C ASN A 469 -21.32 52.77 5.74
N ILE A 470 -21.13 53.96 5.17
CA ILE A 470 -20.77 55.15 5.96
C ILE A 470 -21.89 55.68 6.85
N LYS A 471 -23.13 55.25 6.61
CA LYS A 471 -24.30 55.65 7.43
C LYS A 471 -24.31 54.93 8.78
N ASP A 472 -23.60 53.81 8.91
CA ASP A 472 -23.47 53.10 10.17
C ASP A 472 -22.27 53.64 11.00
N PRO A 473 -22.51 54.16 12.22
CA PRO A 473 -21.47 54.73 13.08
C PRO A 473 -20.30 53.78 13.36
N SER A 474 -20.58 52.47 13.40
CA SER A 474 -19.57 51.44 13.64
C SER A 474 -18.52 51.46 12.54
N TYR A 475 -18.96 51.57 11.27
CA TYR A 475 -18.08 51.64 10.12
C TYR A 475 -17.34 52.98 10.03
N LYS A 476 -17.98 54.11 10.38
CA LYS A 476 -17.28 55.43 10.47
C LYS A 476 -16.06 55.35 11.39
N LYS A 477 -16.19 54.69 12.54
CA LYS A 477 -15.07 54.47 13.48
C LYS A 477 -13.93 53.68 12.82
N VAL A 478 -14.27 52.64 12.07
CA VAL A 478 -13.29 51.81 11.35
C VAL A 478 -12.55 52.60 10.28
N ILE A 479 -13.24 53.44 9.50
CA ILE A 479 -12.59 54.25 8.47
C ILE A 479 -11.56 55.20 9.09
N LYS A 480 -11.91 55.87 10.20
CA LYS A 480 -10.98 56.76 10.92
C LYS A 480 -9.71 56.02 11.35
N GLU A 481 -9.84 54.80 11.86
CA GLU A 481 -8.69 53.95 12.23
C GLU A 481 -7.83 53.56 11.00
N ILE A 482 -8.47 53.25 9.86
CA ILE A 482 -7.79 52.79 8.64
C ILE A 482 -7.02 53.92 7.93
N ILE A 483 -7.57 55.14 7.88
CA ILE A 483 -6.93 56.28 7.19
C ILE A 483 -5.51 56.54 7.70
N GLU A 484 -5.28 56.36 8.99
CA GLU A 484 -3.98 56.57 9.62
C GLU A 484 -2.93 55.57 9.12
N ILE A 485 -3.34 54.36 8.77
CA ILE A 485 -2.44 53.25 8.41
C ILE A 485 -2.45 52.89 6.92
N GLU A 486 -3.33 53.47 6.09
CA GLU A 486 -3.37 53.17 4.65
C GLU A 486 -2.10 53.67 3.93
N PRO A 487 -1.30 52.78 3.32
CA PRO A 487 -0.06 53.16 2.65
C PRO A 487 -0.29 53.83 1.28
N ASP A 488 -1.41 53.58 0.60
CA ASP A 488 -1.68 54.13 -0.72
C ASP A 488 -2.36 55.51 -0.65
N LYS A 489 -1.70 56.54 -1.19
CA LYS A 489 -2.22 57.93 -1.16
C LYS A 489 -3.59 58.07 -1.82
N ASN A 490 -3.86 57.35 -2.91
CA ASN A 490 -5.13 57.48 -3.63
C ASN A 490 -6.28 56.87 -2.83
N LEU A 491 -6.06 55.69 -2.23
CA LEU A 491 -7.05 55.08 -1.34
C LEU A 491 -7.24 55.90 -0.06
N LYS A 492 -6.18 56.49 0.48
CA LYS A 492 -6.26 57.37 1.65
C LYS A 492 -7.11 58.61 1.37
N ASN A 493 -6.96 59.22 0.20
CA ASN A 493 -7.81 60.35 -0.22
C ASN A 493 -9.27 59.92 -0.42
N LEU A 494 -9.52 58.78 -1.08
CA LEU A 494 -10.87 58.22 -1.23
C LEU A 494 -11.57 58.04 0.13
N LEU A 495 -10.87 57.53 1.14
CA LEU A 495 -11.43 57.35 2.48
C LEU A 495 -11.74 58.67 3.18
N LYS A 496 -10.91 59.71 2.99
CA LYS A 496 -11.17 61.05 3.51
C LYS A 496 -12.39 61.68 2.84
N ASP A 497 -12.52 61.53 1.52
CA ASP A 497 -13.66 62.03 0.76
C ASP A 497 -14.96 61.35 1.19
N LEU A 498 -14.91 60.03 1.43
CA LEU A 498 -16.03 59.28 1.99
C LEU A 498 -16.45 59.84 3.36
N LEU A 499 -15.52 60.13 4.26
CA LEU A 499 -15.84 60.70 5.58
C LEU A 499 -16.45 62.10 5.51
N ASN A 500 -16.03 62.91 4.53
CA ASN A 500 -16.43 64.31 4.40
C ASN A 500 -17.77 64.47 3.65
N ASN A 501 -18.09 63.56 2.73
CA ASN A 501 -19.33 63.59 1.96
C ASN A 501 -20.35 62.63 2.56
N GLU A 502 -21.21 63.12 3.46
CA GLU A 502 -22.34 62.34 4.03
C GLU A 502 -23.46 62.00 3.01
N ALA A 503 -23.24 62.28 1.71
CA ALA A 503 -24.29 62.32 0.68
C ALA A 503 -24.33 61.13 -0.30
N TYR A 504 -23.49 60.09 -0.15
CA TYR A 504 -23.56 58.87 -0.98
C TYR A 504 -24.24 57.69 -0.27
#